data_AF-A0A3S0QGS3-F1
#
_entry.id   AF-A0A3S0QGS3-F1
#
_cell.length_a   1.000
_cell.length_b   1.000
_cell.length_c   1.000
_cell.angle_alpha   90.00
_cell.angle_beta   90.00
_cell.angle_gamma   90.00
#
_symmetry.space_group_name_H-M   'P 1'
#
loop_
_entity.id
_entity.type
_entity.pdbx_description
1 polymer ?
#
loop_
_entity_poly.entity_id
_entity_poly.type
_entity_poly.pdbx_seq_one_letter_code
_entity_poly.pdbx_strand_id
1 'polypeptide(L)'
;MKPYSADLRERVAAACAAGDSTRGQVAARFSVSLSFVNKLLQRQRAGGGVAALPHRGGPAPLLDEAARTQLAACVAQQPDATLAALRALLVAAGGPHHHLAGVAAVGLTA
;
A
#
# COMPACT_ATOMS: atom_id res chain seq x y z
N MET A 1 -1.74 -2.38 12.25
CA MET A 1 -1.67 -3.81 12.66
C MET A 1 -0.31 -4.36 12.26
N LYS A 2 0.42 -5.00 13.17
CA LYS A 2 1.80 -5.49 12.90
C LYS A 2 1.72 -6.86 12.22
N PRO A 3 2.44 -7.11 11.11
CA PRO A 3 2.43 -8.42 10.48
C PRO A 3 3.02 -9.49 11.42
N TYR A 4 2.57 -10.74 11.27
CA TYR A 4 3.21 -11.88 11.91
C TYR A 4 4.69 -11.94 11.54
N SER A 5 5.53 -12.41 12.48
CA SER A 5 6.98 -12.53 12.27
C SER A 5 7.30 -13.37 11.02
N ALA A 6 8.48 -13.13 10.44
CA ALA A 6 8.96 -13.92 9.30
C ALA A 6 9.11 -15.40 9.70
N ASP A 7 9.74 -15.66 10.85
CA ASP A 7 9.90 -17.01 11.43
C ASP A 7 8.57 -17.78 11.53
N LEU A 8 7.51 -17.16 12.06
CA LEU A 8 6.22 -17.84 12.18
C LEU A 8 5.64 -18.23 10.82
N ARG A 9 5.78 -17.35 9.82
CA ARG A 9 5.30 -17.63 8.46
C ARG A 9 6.11 -18.71 7.77
N GLU A 10 7.43 -18.74 7.98
CA GLU A 10 8.32 -19.77 7.45
C GLU A 10 8.01 -21.13 8.06
N ARG A 11 7.83 -21.22 9.37
CA ARG A 11 7.50 -22.48 10.05
C ARG A 11 6.13 -23.02 9.66
N VAL A 12 5.13 -22.15 9.53
CA VAL A 12 3.79 -22.54 9.04
C VAL A 12 3.85 -22.98 7.57
N ALA A 13 4.61 -22.27 6.74
CA ALA A 13 4.80 -22.64 5.34
C ALA A 13 5.46 -24.01 5.19
N ALA A 14 6.55 -24.26 5.93
CA ALA A 14 7.27 -25.53 5.92
C ALA A 14 6.37 -26.69 6.40
N ALA A 15 5.60 -26.48 7.47
CA ALA A 15 4.66 -27.49 7.97
C ALA A 15 3.55 -27.82 6.96
N CYS A 16 3.07 -26.84 6.19
CA CYS A 16 2.12 -27.09 5.11
C CYS A 16 2.77 -27.76 3.89
N ALA A 17 4.04 -27.47 3.59
CA ALA A 17 4.77 -28.06 2.47
C ALA A 17 5.14 -29.53 2.73
N ALA A 18 5.40 -29.89 3.98
CA ALA A 18 5.68 -31.28 4.39
C ALA A 18 4.52 -32.25 4.08
N GLY A 19 3.28 -31.75 4.02
CA GLY A 19 2.11 -32.57 3.64
C GLY A 19 1.57 -33.51 4.73
N ASP A 20 2.29 -33.67 5.84
CA ASP A 20 1.94 -34.59 6.94
C ASP A 20 0.78 -34.12 7.83
N SER A 21 0.27 -32.91 7.62
CA SER A 21 -0.77 -32.31 8.47
C SER A 21 -1.76 -31.50 7.65
N THR A 22 -3.04 -31.55 8.06
CA THR A 22 -4.06 -30.70 7.45
C THR A 22 -3.85 -29.24 7.83
N ARG A 23 -4.35 -28.30 7.01
CA ARG A 23 -4.23 -26.85 7.28
C ARG A 23 -4.82 -26.45 8.63
N GLY A 24 -5.86 -27.15 9.10
CA GLY A 24 -6.45 -26.97 10.43
C GLY A 24 -5.53 -27.44 11.55
N GLN A 25 -4.86 -28.58 11.38
CA GLN A 25 -3.88 -29.08 12.35
C GLN A 25 -2.65 -28.16 12.42
N VAL A 26 -2.18 -27.64 11.29
CA VAL A 26 -1.11 -26.63 11.26
C VAL A 26 -1.55 -25.36 12.00
N ALA A 27 -2.78 -24.88 11.76
CA ALA A 27 -3.32 -23.71 12.46
C ALA A 27 -3.35 -23.91 13.99
N ALA A 28 -3.82 -25.07 14.45
CA ALA A 28 -3.83 -25.41 15.87
C ALA A 28 -2.41 -25.50 16.46
N ARG A 29 -1.47 -26.17 15.77
CA ARG A 29 -0.07 -26.35 16.20
C ARG A 29 0.66 -25.04 16.41
N PHE A 30 0.39 -24.04 15.56
CA PHE A 30 1.03 -22.73 15.63
C PHE A 30 0.17 -21.67 16.33
N SER A 31 -0.99 -22.05 16.88
CA SER A 31 -1.97 -21.14 17.51
C SER A 31 -2.32 -19.94 16.61
N VAL A 32 -2.48 -20.19 15.31
CA VAL A 32 -2.87 -19.19 14.30
C VAL A 32 -4.24 -19.52 13.73
N SER A 33 -4.88 -18.53 13.09
CA SER A 33 -6.17 -18.77 12.43
C SER A 33 -6.00 -19.57 11.14
N LEU A 34 -7.00 -20.41 10.80
CA LEU A 34 -7.04 -21.13 9.53
C LEU A 34 -7.00 -20.16 8.33
N SER A 35 -7.66 -19.01 8.45
CA SER A 35 -7.64 -17.95 7.44
C SER A 35 -6.24 -17.41 7.19
N PHE A 36 -5.38 -17.31 8.21
CA PHE A 36 -3.99 -16.90 8.06
C PHE A 36 -3.19 -17.93 7.26
N VAL A 37 -3.29 -19.21 7.62
CA VAL A 37 -2.66 -20.32 6.87
C VAL A 37 -3.13 -20.30 5.41
N ASN A 38 -4.42 -20.07 5.19
CA ASN A 38 -4.99 -20.05 3.85
C ASN A 38 -4.46 -18.91 2.98
N LYS A 39 -4.42 -17.69 3.54
CA LYS A 39 -3.88 -16.52 2.87
C LYS A 39 -2.38 -16.65 2.62
N LEU A 40 -1.63 -17.25 3.54
CA LEU A 40 -0.20 -17.49 3.39
C LEU A 40 0.09 -18.41 2.20
N LEU A 41 -0.64 -19.53 2.08
CA LEU A 41 -0.47 -20.45 0.96
C LEU A 41 -0.95 -19.87 -0.37
N GLN A 42 -2.06 -19.13 -0.38
CA GLN A 42 -2.54 -18.45 -1.57
C GLN A 42 -1.48 -17.47 -2.10
N ARG A 43 -0.82 -16.74 -1.19
CA ARG A 43 0.23 -15.80 -1.55
C ARG A 43 1.48 -16.48 -2.13
N GLN A 44 1.91 -17.60 -1.54
CA GLN A 44 3.01 -18.40 -2.08
C GLN A 44 2.73 -18.88 -3.50
N ARG A 45 1.51 -19.36 -3.77
CA ARG A 45 1.08 -19.78 -5.12
C ARG A 45 1.05 -18.64 -6.13
N ALA A 46 0.72 -17.42 -5.68
CA ALA A 46 0.71 -16.23 -6.51
C ALA A 46 2.11 -15.63 -6.76
N GLY A 47 3.19 -16.34 -6.43
CA GLY A 47 4.57 -15.85 -6.58
C GLY A 47 5.02 -14.86 -5.50
N GLY A 48 4.16 -14.56 -4.52
CA GLY A 48 4.52 -13.77 -3.35
C GLY A 48 5.18 -14.67 -2.31
N GLY A 49 6.49 -14.62 -2.18
CA GLY A 49 7.23 -15.41 -1.19
C GLY A 49 6.75 -15.25 0.26
N VAL A 50 7.38 -15.99 1.18
CA VAL A 50 7.01 -16.05 2.59
C VAL A 50 7.25 -14.72 3.34
N ALA A 51 8.14 -13.87 2.83
CA ALA A 51 8.48 -12.54 3.35
C ALA A 51 7.27 -11.59 3.37
N ALA A 52 7.23 -10.57 4.24
CA ALA A 52 6.09 -9.63 4.25
C ALA A 52 6.18 -8.76 3.00
N LEU A 53 5.04 -8.41 2.38
CA LEU A 53 5.09 -7.37 1.36
C LEU A 53 5.57 -6.09 2.07
N PRO A 54 6.52 -5.33 1.49
CA PRO A 54 6.77 -3.98 1.96
C PRO A 54 5.42 -3.24 2.00
N HIS A 55 5.23 -2.36 2.98
CA HIS A 55 4.05 -1.49 2.98
C HIS A 55 3.99 -0.84 1.60
N ARG A 56 2.96 -1.21 0.82
CA ARG A 56 2.68 -0.49 -0.41
C ARG A 56 2.29 0.90 0.07
N GLY A 57 3.19 1.87 -0.13
CA GLY A 57 2.86 3.28 0.01
C GLY A 57 1.56 3.52 -0.73
N GLY A 58 0.74 4.44 -0.22
CA GLY A 58 -0.56 4.74 -0.81
C GLY A 58 -0.49 5.02 -2.32
N PRO A 59 -1.63 5.29 -2.96
CA PRO A 59 -1.64 5.68 -4.38
C PRO A 59 -0.59 6.76 -4.66
N ALA A 60 -0.01 6.71 -5.86
CA ALA A 60 1.03 7.64 -6.26
C ALA A 60 0.59 9.09 -5.97
N PRO A 61 1.48 9.97 -5.48
CA PRO A 61 1.13 11.34 -5.18
C PRO A 61 0.51 12.04 -6.39
N LEU A 62 -0.61 12.72 -6.17
CA LEU A 62 -1.34 13.42 -7.22
C LEU A 62 -0.64 14.71 -7.69
N LEU A 63 0.28 15.23 -6.86
CA LEU A 63 1.14 16.36 -7.17
C LEU A 63 2.54 15.84 -7.46
N ASP A 64 3.03 16.14 -8.65
CA ASP A 64 4.45 16.01 -8.99
C ASP A 64 5.29 17.05 -8.25
N GLU A 65 6.62 16.93 -8.35
CA GLU A 65 7.54 17.78 -7.59
C GLU A 65 7.49 19.25 -8.04
N ALA A 66 7.21 19.50 -9.32
CA ALA A 66 7.02 20.83 -9.85
C ALA A 66 5.78 21.51 -9.27
N ALA A 67 4.64 20.82 -9.25
CA ALA A 67 3.40 21.33 -8.68
C ALA A 67 3.50 21.54 -7.16
N ARG A 68 4.28 20.69 -6.46
CA ARG A 68 4.58 20.91 -5.02
C ARG A 68 5.38 22.18 -4.79
N THR A 69 6.38 22.44 -5.63
CA THR A 69 7.21 23.65 -5.54
C THR A 69 6.36 24.90 -5.81
N GLN A 70 5.47 24.85 -6.80
CA GLN A 70 4.52 25.92 -7.10
C GLN A 70 3.53 26.13 -5.94
N LEU A 71 2.98 25.07 -5.36
CA LEU A 71 2.08 25.16 -4.20
C LEU A 71 2.80 25.80 -3.00
N ALA A 72 4.03 25.40 -2.72
CA ALA A 72 4.83 25.98 -1.64
C ALA A 72 5.07 27.48 -1.85
N ALA A 73 5.32 27.91 -3.09
CA ALA A 73 5.46 29.32 -3.44
C ALA A 73 4.13 30.09 -3.25
N CYS A 74 2.99 29.53 -3.65
CA CYS A 74 1.68 30.16 -3.43
C CYS A 74 1.35 30.31 -1.95
N VAL A 75 1.64 29.29 -1.13
CA VAL A 75 1.44 29.34 0.34
C VAL A 75 2.38 30.35 0.99
N ALA A 76 3.64 30.44 0.54
CA ALA A 76 4.59 31.43 1.05
C ALA A 76 4.15 32.87 0.74
N GLN A 77 3.52 33.10 -0.43
CA GLN A 77 3.00 34.41 -0.81
C GLN A 77 1.72 34.79 -0.07
N GLN A 78 0.83 33.82 0.18
CA GLN A 78 -0.42 34.01 0.91
C GLN A 78 -0.64 32.86 1.89
N PRO A 79 -0.11 32.96 3.13
CA PRO A 79 -0.23 31.89 4.12
C PRO A 79 -1.68 31.66 4.58
N ASP A 80 -2.52 32.69 4.50
CA ASP A 80 -3.93 32.64 4.87
C ASP A 80 -4.86 32.29 3.69
N ALA A 81 -4.30 31.97 2.52
CA ALA A 81 -5.11 31.58 1.37
C ALA A 81 -5.88 30.29 1.65
N THR A 82 -7.19 30.34 1.43
CA THR A 82 -8.02 29.14 1.51
C THR A 82 -7.59 28.10 0.47
N LEU A 83 -7.88 26.82 0.71
CA LEU A 83 -7.61 25.75 -0.25
C LEU A 83 -8.20 26.02 -1.64
N ALA A 84 -9.36 26.70 -1.71
CA ALA A 84 -9.98 27.09 -2.97
C ALA A 84 -9.16 28.15 -3.72
N ALA A 85 -8.59 29.12 -2.99
CA ALA A 85 -7.72 30.14 -3.56
C ALA A 85 -6.37 29.54 -4.01
N LEU A 86 -5.75 28.68 -3.20
CA LEU A 86 -4.52 27.98 -3.57
C LEU A 86 -4.71 27.10 -4.81
N ARG A 87 -5.86 26.43 -4.93
CA ARG A 87 -6.21 25.67 -6.16
C ARG A 87 -6.30 26.58 -7.38
N ALA A 88 -6.95 27.74 -7.26
CA ALA A 88 -7.05 28.69 -8.36
C ALA A 88 -5.68 29.23 -8.79
N LEU A 89 -4.80 29.52 -7.83
CA LEU A 89 -3.44 29.97 -8.09
C LEU A 89 -2.58 28.89 -8.76
N LEU A 90 -2.67 27.64 -8.31
CA LEU A 90 -2.00 26.51 -8.95
C LEU A 90 -2.44 26.31 -10.40
N VAL A 91 -3.74 26.41 -10.64
CA VAL A 91 -4.33 26.33 -11.98
C VAL A 91 -3.85 27.47 -12.87
N ALA A 92 -3.85 28.71 -12.36
CA ALA A 92 -3.38 29.87 -13.10
C ALA A 92 -1.88 29.78 -13.44
N ALA A 93 -1.09 29.08 -12.61
CA ALA A 93 0.32 28.82 -12.83
C ALA A 93 0.59 27.61 -13.76
N GLY A 94 -0.44 27.01 -14.36
CA GLY A 94 -0.31 25.85 -15.26
C GLY A 94 -0.14 24.51 -14.54
N GLY A 95 -0.39 24.46 -13.23
CA GLY A 95 -0.33 23.26 -12.41
C GLY A 95 -1.59 22.37 -12.55
N PRO A 96 -1.52 21.11 -12.08
CA PRO A 96 -2.59 20.13 -12.25
C PRO A 96 -3.86 20.51 -11.47
N HIS A 97 -5.00 20.48 -12.16
CA HIS A 97 -6.34 20.61 -11.59
C HIS A 97 -6.75 19.29 -10.89
N HIS A 98 -6.49 19.15 -9.59
CA HIS A 98 -6.90 17.95 -8.86
C HIS A 98 -8.18 18.21 -8.05
N HIS A 99 -9.26 17.50 -8.42
CA HIS A 99 -10.47 17.40 -7.61
C HIS A 99 -10.23 16.35 -6.50
N LEU A 100 -10.65 16.61 -5.26
CA LEU A 100 -10.52 15.67 -4.12
C LEU A 100 -11.38 14.39 -4.27
N ALA A 101 -11.92 14.11 -5.45
CA ALA A 101 -12.72 12.93 -5.74
C ALA A 101 -12.15 12.23 -6.98
N GLY A 102 -11.60 11.03 -6.78
CA GLY A 102 -11.25 10.14 -7.87
C GLY A 102 -9.77 9.76 -7.92
N VAL A 103 -9.43 8.71 -7.19
CA VAL A 103 -8.28 7.86 -7.49
C VAL A 103 -8.53 7.24 -8.88
N ALA A 104 -8.08 7.91 -9.93
CA ALA A 104 -8.03 7.33 -11.27
C ALA A 104 -6.67 6.65 -11.43
N ALA A 105 -6.74 5.34 -11.60
CA ALA A 105 -5.62 4.48 -11.93
C ALA A 105 -4.89 5.00 -13.19
N VAL A 106 -3.61 5.31 -13.04
CA VAL A 106 -2.62 5.26 -14.12
C VAL A 106 -1.70 4.12 -13.70
N GLY A 107 -1.57 3.02 -14.42
CA GLY A 107 -1.44 2.88 -15.85
C GLY A 107 -0.24 1.95 -16.03
N LEU A 108 -0.55 0.73 -16.47
CA LEU A 108 0.33 -0.37 -16.83
C LEU A 108 1.59 0.07 -17.61
N THR A 109 2.78 -0.32 -17.14
CA THR A 109 4.04 -0.48 -17.91
C THR A 109 5.00 -1.29 -17.00
N ALA A 110 5.70 -2.34 -17.39
CA ALA A 110 5.76 -3.19 -18.59
C ALA A 110 6.16 -4.61 -18.11
#